data_AF-A0A183GQ56-F1
#
_entry.id   AF-A0A183GQ56-F1
#
_cell.length_a   1.000
_cell.length_b   1.000
_cell.length_c   1.000
_cell.angle_alpha   90.00
_cell.angle_beta   90.00
_cell.angle_gamma   90.00
#
_symmetry.space_group_name_H-M   'P 1'
#
loop_
_entity.id
_entity.type
_entity.pdbx_description
1 polymer ?
#
loop_
_entity_poly.entity_id
_entity_poly.type
_entity_poly.pdbx_seq_one_letter_code
_entity_poly.pdbx_strand_id
1 'polypeptide(L)'
;MKKIYQKSSDETFEPSTEFGAPNVPPGEFTIPPSSYDPGGDLSALYTRLQCKSRVPSSTSEYVNFFNKFIHHVVSEMYSRDVWPRLTAPIRKRKNQYVDFESELVRNFVKVMHEKANKETRTSFYFDVFNMITVALTSFRRNMKSQEAREQSISYAASESDTIPSRPTSQSTNGGLEVSQRTVNSAE
;
A
#
# COMPACT_ATOMS: atom_id res chain seq x y z
N MET A 1 -2.37 -1.85 -35.35
CA MET A 1 -3.02 -0.66 -34.78
C MET A 1 -3.46 -0.96 -33.35
N LYS A 2 -2.84 -0.33 -32.34
CA LYS A 2 -3.32 -0.36 -30.96
C LYS A 2 -4.47 0.64 -30.85
N LYS A 3 -5.70 0.19 -30.65
CA LYS A 3 -6.79 1.08 -30.22
C LYS A 3 -6.54 1.40 -28.74
N ILE A 4 -5.86 2.50 -28.48
CA ILE A 4 -5.90 3.15 -27.17
C ILE A 4 -7.30 3.74 -27.11
N TYR A 5 -8.15 3.18 -26.27
CA TYR A 5 -9.52 3.68 -26.10
C TYR A 5 -9.42 5.12 -25.60
N GLN A 6 -9.88 6.06 -26.41
CA GLN A 6 -9.89 7.48 -26.07
C GLN A 6 -11.10 7.66 -25.15
N LYS A 7 -10.83 7.90 -23.87
CA LYS A 7 -11.84 8.16 -22.84
C LYS A 7 -12.69 9.36 -23.28
N SER A 8 -13.96 9.14 -23.59
CA SER A 8 -14.93 10.22 -23.80
C SER A 8 -15.09 10.99 -22.49
N SER A 9 -14.93 12.30 -22.55
CA SER A 9 -14.92 13.22 -21.40
C SER A 9 -16.24 13.29 -20.62
N ASP A 10 -17.32 12.71 -21.15
CA ASP A 10 -18.67 12.80 -20.58
C ASP A 10 -19.08 11.61 -19.68
N GLU A 11 -18.23 10.59 -19.53
CA GLU A 11 -18.45 9.58 -18.48
C GLU A 11 -17.91 10.11 -17.15
N THR A 12 -18.74 10.87 -16.43
CA THR A 12 -18.53 11.13 -15.00
C THR A 12 -18.42 9.78 -14.32
N PHE A 13 -17.22 9.45 -13.83
CA PHE A 13 -16.97 8.29 -12.99
C PHE A 13 -17.72 8.55 -11.69
N GLU A 14 -18.99 8.14 -11.64
CA GLU A 14 -19.76 8.08 -10.41
C GLU A 14 -19.20 6.91 -9.61
N PRO A 15 -18.33 7.15 -8.62
CA PRO A 15 -17.73 6.08 -7.86
C PRO A 15 -18.84 5.42 -7.10
N SER A 16 -18.92 4.09 -7.19
CA SER A 16 -19.88 3.39 -6.37
C SER A 16 -19.45 3.49 -4.91
N THR A 17 -20.18 4.30 -4.14
CA THR A 17 -20.11 4.42 -2.67
C THR A 17 -20.36 3.10 -1.91
N GLU A 18 -20.58 1.99 -2.61
CA GLU A 18 -21.04 0.72 -2.04
C GLU A 18 -19.90 -0.29 -1.88
N PHE A 19 -18.82 -0.15 -2.63
CA PHE A 19 -17.58 -0.82 -2.23
C PHE A 19 -17.00 -0.07 -1.02
N GLY A 20 -16.87 -0.77 0.10
CA GLY A 20 -16.70 -0.23 1.44
C GLY A 20 -17.97 -0.24 2.32
N ALA A 21 -19.12 -0.68 1.78
CA ALA A 21 -20.35 -0.89 2.56
C ALA A 21 -20.31 -2.19 3.39
N PRO A 22 -21.06 -2.28 4.52
CA PRO A 22 -21.03 -3.42 5.45
C PRO A 22 -21.53 -4.75 4.91
N ASN A 23 -22.24 -4.74 3.80
CA ASN A 23 -23.04 -5.87 3.38
C ASN A 23 -22.32 -6.73 2.33
N VAL A 24 -21.45 -7.64 2.76
CA VAL A 24 -20.82 -8.61 1.84
C VAL A 24 -21.87 -9.55 1.25
N PRO A 25 -21.95 -9.71 -0.09
CA PRO A 25 -22.84 -10.66 -0.73
C PRO A 25 -22.38 -12.10 -0.47
N PRO A 26 -23.31 -13.07 -0.41
CA PRO A 26 -22.94 -14.48 -0.40
C PRO A 26 -22.23 -14.84 -1.71
N GLY A 27 -21.13 -15.57 -1.62
CA GLY A 27 -20.38 -16.06 -2.77
C GLY A 27 -19.06 -16.71 -2.34
N GLU A 28 -18.55 -17.62 -3.17
CA GLU A 28 -17.25 -18.25 -2.94
C GLU A 28 -16.16 -17.36 -3.56
N PHE A 29 -15.57 -16.48 -2.75
CA PHE A 29 -14.51 -15.57 -3.15
C PHE A 29 -13.18 -15.94 -2.48
N THR A 30 -12.85 -17.22 -2.52
CA THR A 30 -11.65 -17.78 -1.91
C THR A 30 -10.52 -17.83 -2.92
N ILE A 31 -9.41 -17.16 -2.63
CA ILE A 31 -8.13 -17.40 -3.31
C ILE A 31 -7.67 -18.80 -2.91
N PRO A 32 -7.49 -19.73 -3.85
CA PRO A 32 -7.05 -21.07 -3.52
C PRO A 32 -5.61 -21.05 -2.97
N PRO A 33 -5.26 -21.96 -2.04
CA PRO A 33 -3.88 -22.14 -1.63
C PRO A 33 -3.01 -22.49 -2.84
N SER A 34 -1.79 -21.97 -2.84
CA SER A 34 -0.82 -22.16 -3.90
C SER A 34 0.54 -22.57 -3.32
N SER A 35 1.49 -22.94 -4.17
CA SER A 35 2.89 -23.16 -3.73
C SER A 35 3.53 -21.91 -3.14
N TYR A 36 2.96 -20.75 -3.41
CA TYR A 36 3.47 -19.47 -2.96
C TYR A 36 2.77 -19.01 -1.68
N ASP A 37 1.59 -19.54 -1.30
CA ASP A 37 0.75 -18.89 -0.30
C ASP A 37 -0.41 -19.77 0.22
N PRO A 38 -0.93 -19.53 1.43
CA PRO A 38 -2.06 -20.28 1.98
C PRO A 38 -3.40 -19.95 1.32
N GLY A 39 -3.48 -18.93 0.46
CA GLY A 39 -4.73 -18.40 -0.06
C GLY A 39 -5.56 -17.70 1.02
N GLY A 40 -6.85 -17.50 0.77
CA GLY A 40 -7.76 -16.90 1.76
C GLY A 40 -9.08 -16.41 1.21
N ASP A 41 -10.04 -16.16 2.10
CA ASP A 41 -11.37 -15.66 1.75
C ASP A 41 -11.39 -14.12 1.66
N LEU A 42 -11.67 -13.61 0.46
CA LEU A 42 -11.83 -12.17 0.20
C LEU A 42 -12.99 -11.58 0.98
N SER A 43 -14.05 -12.34 1.22
CA SER A 43 -15.24 -11.90 1.96
C SER A 43 -14.89 -11.62 3.42
N ALA A 44 -14.27 -12.59 4.10
CA ALA A 44 -13.80 -12.43 5.46
C ALA A 44 -12.79 -11.28 5.60
N LEU A 45 -11.84 -11.15 4.66
CA LEU A 45 -10.87 -10.05 4.66
C LEU A 45 -11.56 -8.69 4.51
N TYR A 46 -12.49 -8.59 3.56
CA TYR A 46 -13.26 -7.38 3.34
C TYR A 46 -14.07 -7.01 4.58
N THR A 47 -14.78 -7.96 5.20
CA THR A 47 -15.56 -7.71 6.43
C THR A 47 -14.65 -7.18 7.54
N ARG A 48 -13.49 -7.80 7.78
CA ARG A 48 -12.53 -7.32 8.79
C ARG A 48 -12.06 -5.89 8.49
N LEU A 49 -11.75 -5.59 7.23
CA LEU A 49 -11.29 -4.27 6.81
C LEU A 49 -12.39 -3.21 6.95
N GLN A 50 -13.61 -3.59 6.61
CA GLN A 50 -14.79 -2.74 6.68
C GLN A 50 -15.16 -2.41 8.13
N CYS A 51 -15.09 -3.37 9.07
CA CYS A 51 -15.34 -3.09 10.49
C CYS A 51 -14.38 -2.04 11.09
N LYS A 52 -13.19 -1.88 10.49
CA LYS A 52 -12.17 -0.91 10.93
C LYS A 52 -12.20 0.39 10.13
N SER A 53 -13.05 0.50 9.11
CA SER A 53 -13.06 1.61 8.16
C SER A 53 -14.40 2.32 8.14
N ARG A 54 -14.39 3.62 7.91
CA ARG A 54 -15.60 4.37 7.58
C ARG A 54 -16.06 3.98 6.17
N VAL A 55 -17.37 3.94 5.96
CA VAL A 55 -17.95 3.78 4.62
C VAL A 55 -17.48 4.94 3.72
N PRO A 56 -16.88 4.65 2.54
CA PRO A 56 -16.44 5.68 1.61
C PRO A 56 -17.59 6.55 1.13
N SER A 57 -17.40 7.86 1.20
CA SER A 57 -18.38 8.88 0.80
C SER A 57 -17.96 9.69 -0.44
N SER A 58 -16.72 9.50 -0.90
CA SER A 58 -16.17 10.19 -2.08
C SER A 58 -15.33 9.26 -2.95
N THR A 59 -15.02 9.69 -4.18
CA THR A 59 -14.14 8.98 -5.12
C THR A 59 -12.78 8.66 -4.51
N SER A 60 -12.17 9.62 -3.82
CA SER A 60 -10.84 9.46 -3.23
C SER A 60 -10.86 8.48 -2.07
N GLU A 61 -11.90 8.53 -1.24
CA GLU A 61 -12.10 7.55 -0.15
C GLU A 61 -12.33 6.14 -0.69
N TYR A 62 -13.08 6.00 -1.78
CA TYR A 62 -13.29 4.72 -2.47
C TYR A 62 -11.96 4.15 -3.00
N VAL A 63 -11.18 4.95 -3.72
CA VAL A 63 -9.87 4.54 -4.25
C VAL A 63 -8.91 4.18 -3.11
N ASN A 64 -8.92 4.96 -2.02
CA ASN A 64 -8.10 4.69 -0.84
C ASN A 64 -8.50 3.39 -0.14
N PHE A 65 -9.80 3.13 0.02
CA PHE A 65 -10.31 1.89 0.59
C PHE A 65 -9.94 0.70 -0.31
N PHE A 66 -10.11 0.83 -1.63
CA PHE A 66 -9.71 -0.19 -2.60
C PHE A 66 -8.20 -0.49 -2.54
N ASN A 67 -7.36 0.54 -2.49
CA ASN A 67 -5.92 0.37 -2.35
C ASN A 67 -5.56 -0.36 -1.05
N LYS A 68 -6.23 -0.03 0.06
CA LYS A 68 -6.08 -0.75 1.34
C LYS A 68 -6.53 -2.20 1.24
N PHE A 69 -7.65 -2.46 0.56
CA PHE A 69 -8.15 -3.80 0.32
C PHE A 69 -7.13 -4.66 -0.44
N ILE A 70 -6.63 -4.17 -1.58
CA ILE A 70 -5.59 -4.89 -2.35
C ILE A 70 -4.32 -5.08 -1.53
N HIS A 71 -3.91 -4.07 -0.74
CA HIS A 71 -2.76 -4.21 0.15
C HIS A 71 -2.93 -5.38 1.14
N HIS A 72 -4.10 -5.51 1.76
CA HIS A 72 -4.37 -6.62 2.70
C HIS A 72 -4.48 -7.96 1.97
N VAL A 73 -5.08 -8.01 0.78
CA VAL A 73 -5.09 -9.24 -0.04
C VAL A 73 -3.65 -9.69 -0.30
N VAL A 74 -2.77 -8.78 -0.75
CA VAL A 74 -1.36 -9.12 -0.99
C VAL A 74 -0.64 -9.52 0.30
N SER A 75 -0.87 -8.80 1.41
CA SER A 75 -0.12 -9.03 2.64
C SER A 75 -0.55 -10.28 3.42
N GLU A 76 -1.82 -10.66 3.32
CA GLU A 76 -2.39 -11.79 4.08
C GLU A 76 -2.49 -13.07 3.25
N MET A 77 -2.72 -12.95 1.94
CA MET A 77 -2.97 -14.09 1.05
C MET A 77 -1.81 -14.39 0.13
N TYR A 78 -0.73 -13.60 0.18
CA TYR A 78 0.50 -13.88 -0.56
C TYR A 78 1.77 -13.86 0.28
N SER A 79 2.73 -14.75 0.00
CA SER A 79 4.00 -14.77 0.73
C SER A 79 4.92 -13.59 0.37
N ARG A 80 5.69 -13.14 1.36
CA ARG A 80 6.55 -11.95 1.23
C ARG A 80 7.60 -12.07 0.13
N ASP A 81 8.09 -13.27 -0.16
CA ASP A 81 9.10 -13.53 -1.19
C ASP A 81 8.55 -13.42 -2.63
N VAL A 82 7.24 -13.51 -2.82
CA VAL A 82 6.59 -13.33 -4.12
C VAL A 82 6.08 -11.91 -4.35
N TRP A 83 5.98 -11.08 -3.30
CA TRP A 83 5.48 -9.71 -3.40
C TRP A 83 6.12 -8.86 -4.52
N PRO A 84 7.45 -8.89 -4.75
CA PRO A 84 8.07 -8.13 -5.85
C PRO A 84 7.66 -8.64 -7.25
N ARG A 85 7.25 -9.90 -7.33
CA ARG A 85 6.93 -10.65 -8.56
C ARG A 85 5.42 -10.73 -8.83
N LEU A 86 4.57 -10.29 -7.91
CA LEU A 86 3.13 -10.27 -8.12
C LEU A 86 2.73 -9.30 -9.23
N THR A 87 1.89 -9.76 -10.15
CA THR A 87 1.38 -8.94 -11.27
C THR A 87 -0.03 -9.35 -11.66
N ALA A 88 -0.81 -8.43 -12.23
CA ALA A 88 -2.11 -8.73 -12.83
C ALA A 88 -1.98 -8.61 -14.37
N PRO A 89 -1.55 -9.65 -15.08
CA PRO A 89 -1.29 -9.53 -16.51
C PRO A 89 -2.59 -9.72 -17.33
N ILE A 90 -2.78 -8.89 -18.36
CA ILE A 90 -3.89 -9.05 -19.32
C ILE A 90 -3.72 -10.33 -20.16
N ARG A 91 -2.49 -10.83 -20.30
CA ARG A 91 -2.15 -12.05 -21.05
C ARG A 91 -1.12 -12.85 -20.27
N LYS A 92 -1.34 -14.15 -20.09
CA LYS A 92 -0.35 -15.07 -19.50
C LYS A 92 0.95 -14.98 -20.29
N ARG A 93 2.04 -14.57 -19.63
CA ARG A 93 3.38 -14.55 -20.21
C ARG A 93 4.18 -15.69 -19.61
N LYS A 94 5.06 -16.30 -20.40
CA LYS A 94 6.14 -17.15 -19.86
C LYS A 94 7.12 -16.21 -19.16
N ASN A 95 6.99 -15.98 -17.86
CA ASN A 95 8.01 -15.29 -17.07
C ASN A 95 7.83 -15.52 -15.57
N GLN A 96 8.93 -15.28 -14.86
CA GLN A 96 9.22 -15.29 -13.41
C GLN A 96 8.22 -14.56 -12.48
N TYR A 97 7.09 -14.08 -12.99
CA TYR A 97 6.07 -13.36 -12.23
C TYR A 97 5.01 -14.32 -11.69
N VAL A 98 4.39 -13.95 -10.58
CA VAL A 98 3.27 -14.66 -9.97
C VAL A 98 1.98 -13.91 -10.35
N ASP A 99 1.02 -14.63 -10.89
CA ASP A 99 -0.27 -14.07 -11.29
C ASP A 99 -1.10 -13.76 -10.03
N PHE A 100 -1.45 -12.49 -9.87
CA PHE A 100 -2.43 -12.04 -8.89
C PHE A 100 -3.83 -12.44 -9.36
N GLU A 101 -4.68 -12.89 -8.43
CA GLU A 101 -6.05 -13.35 -8.68
C GLU A 101 -7.00 -12.17 -8.99
N SER A 102 -6.66 -11.42 -10.03
CA SER A 102 -7.37 -10.21 -10.45
C SER A 102 -8.78 -10.49 -10.94
N GLU A 103 -9.02 -11.68 -11.52
CA GLU A 103 -10.35 -12.08 -11.95
C GLU A 103 -11.28 -12.29 -10.75
N LEU A 104 -10.80 -12.98 -9.72
CA LEU A 104 -11.54 -13.20 -8.48
C LEU A 104 -11.88 -11.87 -7.79
N VAL A 105 -10.89 -10.96 -7.69
CA VAL A 105 -11.11 -9.63 -7.12
C VAL A 105 -12.11 -8.81 -7.95
N ARG A 106 -12.04 -8.83 -9.28
CA ARG A 106 -13.02 -8.15 -10.14
C ARG A 106 -14.43 -8.69 -9.94
N ASN A 107 -14.57 -10.01 -9.88
CA ASN A 107 -15.85 -10.66 -9.64
C ASN A 107 -16.40 -10.29 -8.26
N PHE A 108 -15.56 -10.28 -7.22
CA PHE A 108 -15.94 -9.82 -5.89
C PHE A 108 -16.49 -8.38 -5.90
N VAL A 109 -15.75 -7.45 -6.51
CA VAL A 109 -16.16 -6.03 -6.61
C VAL A 109 -17.45 -5.89 -7.42
N LYS A 110 -17.64 -6.70 -8.47
CA LYS A 110 -18.89 -6.73 -9.24
C LYS A 110 -20.07 -7.12 -8.37
N VAL A 111 -19.99 -8.21 -7.62
CA VAL A 111 -21.13 -8.66 -6.80
C VAL A 111 -21.45 -7.64 -5.69
N MET A 112 -20.44 -6.97 -5.13
CA MET A 112 -20.65 -5.82 -4.24
C MET A 112 -21.45 -4.69 -4.93
N HIS A 113 -21.16 -4.42 -6.20
CA HIS A 113 -21.83 -3.39 -6.99
C HIS A 113 -23.25 -3.77 -7.42
N GLU A 114 -23.49 -5.02 -7.79
CA GLU A 114 -24.81 -5.54 -8.16
C GLU A 114 -25.76 -5.56 -6.95
N LYS A 115 -25.25 -5.95 -5.77
CA LYS A 115 -26.04 -5.92 -4.52
C LYS A 115 -26.51 -4.51 -4.14
N ALA A 116 -25.80 -3.49 -4.58
CA ALA A 116 -26.18 -2.09 -4.43
C ALA A 116 -27.29 -1.62 -5.38
N ASN A 117 -27.85 -2.51 -6.21
CA ASN A 117 -28.79 -2.17 -7.29
C ASN A 117 -28.26 -1.11 -8.26
N LYS A 118 -26.94 -1.09 -8.49
CA LYS A 118 -26.31 -0.17 -9.44
C LYS A 118 -26.03 -0.85 -10.77
N GLU A 119 -26.37 -0.17 -11.85
CA GLU A 119 -26.09 -0.65 -13.21
C GLU A 119 -24.58 -0.75 -13.45
N THR A 120 -24.13 -1.92 -13.91
CA THR A 120 -22.73 -2.14 -14.22
C THR A 120 -22.47 -1.61 -15.63
N ARG A 121 -21.73 -0.49 -15.73
CA ARG A 121 -21.31 0.07 -17.02
C ARG A 121 -20.44 -0.90 -17.80
N THR A 122 -20.42 -0.77 -19.13
CA THR A 122 -19.62 -1.60 -20.04
C THR A 122 -18.13 -1.60 -19.73
N SER A 123 -17.61 -0.49 -19.19
CA SER A 123 -16.20 -0.30 -18.81
C SER A 123 -15.83 -0.86 -17.42
N PHE A 124 -16.80 -1.31 -16.62
CA PHE A 124 -16.58 -1.65 -15.20
C PHE A 124 -15.39 -2.59 -14.96
N TYR A 125 -15.34 -3.72 -15.67
CA TYR A 125 -14.26 -4.70 -15.51
C TYR A 125 -12.89 -4.14 -15.88
N PHE A 126 -12.85 -3.25 -16.88
CA PHE A 126 -11.63 -2.58 -17.31
C PHE A 126 -11.16 -1.56 -16.26
N ASP A 127 -12.08 -0.79 -15.68
CA ASP A 127 -11.78 0.18 -14.64
C ASP A 127 -11.27 -0.48 -13.36
N VAL A 128 -11.96 -1.53 -12.89
CA VAL A 128 -11.50 -2.30 -11.71
C VAL A 128 -10.14 -2.95 -11.99
N PHE A 129 -9.91 -3.48 -13.20
CA PHE A 129 -8.61 -4.03 -13.58
C PHE A 129 -7.49 -2.97 -13.52
N ASN A 130 -7.76 -1.76 -14.02
CA ASN A 130 -6.79 -0.65 -13.95
C ASN A 130 -6.52 -0.25 -12.50
N MET A 131 -7.55 -0.23 -11.64
CA MET A 131 -7.39 0.02 -10.22
C MET A 131 -6.50 -1.04 -9.54
N ILE A 132 -6.70 -2.34 -9.83
CA ILE A 132 -5.82 -3.41 -9.32
C ILE A 132 -4.37 -3.15 -9.74
N THR A 133 -4.15 -2.81 -11.01
CA THR A 133 -2.81 -2.55 -11.56
C THR A 133 -2.13 -1.37 -10.85
N VAL A 134 -2.88 -0.30 -10.59
CA VAL A 134 -2.40 0.87 -9.84
C VAL A 134 -2.10 0.50 -8.38
N ALA A 135 -3.00 -0.24 -7.73
CA ALA A 135 -2.83 -0.67 -6.34
C ALA A 135 -1.60 -1.56 -6.14
N LEU A 136 -1.38 -2.55 -7.02
CA LEU A 136 -0.18 -3.40 -7.00
C LEU A 136 1.10 -2.58 -7.25
N THR A 137 1.03 -1.57 -8.11
CA THR A 137 2.17 -0.67 -8.35
C THR A 137 2.48 0.19 -7.13
N SER A 138 1.45 0.71 -6.47
CA SER A 138 1.57 1.46 -5.21
C SER A 138 2.16 0.59 -4.10
N PHE A 139 1.65 -0.64 -3.94
CA PHE A 139 2.15 -1.62 -2.98
C PHE A 139 3.66 -1.85 -3.12
N ARG A 140 4.13 -2.15 -4.34
CA ARG A 140 5.56 -2.36 -4.63
C ARG A 140 6.42 -1.13 -4.36
N ARG A 141 5.90 0.09 -4.59
CA ARG A 141 6.63 1.33 -4.28
C ARG A 141 6.76 1.54 -2.77
N ASN A 142 5.70 1.25 -2.02
CA ASN A 142 5.69 1.36 -0.56
C ASN A 142 6.68 0.38 0.08
N MET A 143 6.79 -0.84 -0.45
CA MET A 143 7.82 -1.80 0.00
C MET A 143 9.23 -1.24 -0.15
N LYS A 144 9.58 -0.72 -1.33
CA LYS A 144 10.92 -0.15 -1.57
C LYS A 144 11.23 1.02 -0.64
N SER A 145 10.21 1.83 -0.33
CA SER A 145 10.32 2.93 0.61
C SER A 145 10.54 2.43 2.05
N GLN A 146 9.84 1.37 2.46
CA GLN A 146 10.04 0.73 3.76
C GLN A 146 11.43 0.10 3.88
N GLU A 147 11.87 -0.65 2.87
CA GLU A 147 13.22 -1.24 2.83
C GLU A 147 14.32 -0.17 2.93
N ALA A 148 14.19 0.94 2.19
CA ALA A 148 15.14 2.05 2.27
C ALA A 148 15.15 2.73 3.65
N ARG A 149 13.97 2.83 4.29
CA ARG A 149 13.84 3.37 5.65
C ARG A 149 14.45 2.44 6.69
N GLU A 150 14.22 1.14 6.58
CA GLU A 150 14.80 0.12 7.48
C GLU A 150 16.33 0.10 7.36
N GLN A 151 16.87 0.19 6.15
CA GLN A 151 18.32 0.32 5.93
C GLN A 151 18.87 1.62 6.53
N SER A 152 18.20 2.75 6.35
CA SER A 152 18.65 4.02 6.92
C SER A 152 18.69 4.00 8.46
N ILE A 153 17.71 3.34 9.09
CA ILE A 153 17.66 3.17 10.55
C ILE A 153 18.76 2.22 11.04
N SER A 154 19.06 1.14 10.32
CA SER A 154 20.11 0.20 10.72
C SER A 154 21.52 0.78 10.58
N TYR A 155 21.77 1.66 9.59
CA TYR A 155 23.02 2.42 9.49
C TYR A 155 23.16 3.45 10.63
N ALA A 156 22.10 4.19 10.97
CA ALA A 156 22.13 5.14 12.07
C ALA A 156 22.36 4.47 13.44
N ALA A 157 21.82 3.27 13.63
CA ALA A 157 22.05 2.48 14.84
C ALA A 157 23.50 1.96 14.95
N SER A 158 24.14 1.61 13.83
CA SER A 158 25.54 1.15 13.83
C SER A 158 26.57 2.29 13.89
N GLU A 159 26.23 3.51 13.46
CA GLU A 159 27.08 4.71 13.67
C GLU A 159 27.05 5.21 15.12
N SER A 160 26.01 4.89 15.89
CA SER A 160 25.86 5.35 17.29
C SER A 160 26.75 4.61 18.30
N ASP A 161 27.33 3.45 17.92
CA ASP A 161 28.16 2.61 18.80
C ASP A 161 29.67 2.93 18.73
N THR A 162 30.09 3.89 17.90
CA THR A 162 31.49 4.33 17.89
C THR A 162 31.67 5.52 18.83
N ILE A 163 31.81 5.26 20.13
CA ILE A 163 32.33 6.25 21.08
C ILE A 163 33.79 6.54 20.65
N PRO A 164 34.15 7.76 20.21
CA PRO A 164 35.53 8.11 20.01
C PRO A 164 36.18 8.17 21.40
N SER A 165 37.06 7.22 21.69
CA SER A 165 37.87 7.25 22.90
C SER A 165 38.68 8.56 22.89
N ARG A 166 38.28 9.48 23.77
CA ARG A 166 38.92 10.76 24.01
C ARG A 166 40.38 10.51 24.44
N PRO A 167 41.40 11.05 23.76
CA PRO A 167 42.76 10.95 24.24
C PRO A 167 42.92 11.80 25.50
N THR A 168 43.46 11.17 26.54
CA THR A 168 43.96 11.81 27.76
C THR A 168 45.12 12.73 27.41
N SER A 169 44.96 14.04 27.59
CA SER A 169 46.06 15.00 27.46
C SER A 169 46.43 15.57 28.82
N GLN A 170 47.69 15.33 29.18
CA GLN A 170 48.40 15.79 30.37
C GLN A 170 48.27 17.29 30.61
N SER A 171 48.09 17.62 31.88
CA SER A 171 48.22 18.95 32.47
C SER A 171 49.69 19.32 32.65
N THR A 172 50.11 20.47 32.10
CA THR A 172 51.26 21.23 32.62
C THR A 172 51.06 22.75 32.44
N ASN A 173 50.97 23.42 33.59
CA ASN A 173 51.44 24.75 33.97
C ASN A 173 51.24 25.98 33.07
N GLY A 174 50.56 26.97 33.65
CA GLY A 174 51.07 28.34 33.77
C GLY A 174 50.32 29.40 32.96
N GLY A 175 49.68 30.36 33.64
CA GLY A 175 49.23 31.60 33.02
C GLY A 175 48.06 32.27 33.73
N LEU A 176 48.38 33.15 34.69
CA LEU A 176 47.49 34.16 35.26
C LEU A 176 47.05 35.18 34.18
N GLU A 177 45.80 35.65 34.26
CA GLU A 177 45.27 37.01 33.98
C GLU A 177 43.73 36.87 33.84
N VAL A 178 42.93 37.23 34.85
CA VAL A 178 42.40 38.57 35.18
C VAL A 178 41.32 39.06 34.19
N SER A 179 40.09 39.18 34.72
CA SER A 179 39.05 40.20 34.41
C SER A 179 38.41 40.17 33.01
N GLN A 180 37.10 40.32 32.78
CA GLN A 180 36.07 41.07 33.48
C GLN A 180 34.69 40.43 33.27
N ARG A 181 33.83 40.67 34.26
CA ARG A 181 32.39 40.46 34.26
C ARG A 181 31.74 41.65 33.52
N THR A 182 30.93 41.39 32.50
CA THR A 182 29.90 42.33 32.05
C THR A 182 28.57 41.60 31.90
N VAL A 183 27.75 41.77 32.93
CA VAL A 183 26.30 41.61 32.88
C VAL A 183 25.77 42.78 32.06
N ASN A 184 24.74 42.60 31.26
CA ASN A 184 23.66 43.59 31.13
C ASN A 184 22.39 42.91 30.60
N SER A 185 21.34 43.04 31.40
CA SER A 185 19.96 42.66 31.13
C SER A 185 19.33 43.56 30.06
N ALA A 186 18.23 43.02 29.54
CA ALA A 186 17.24 43.62 28.66
C ALA A 186 16.75 45.02 29.06
N GLU A 187 16.39 45.79 28.04
CA GLU A 187 15.03 46.31 27.86
C GLU A 187 14.69 46.31 26.36
#